data_AF-A0A376KNR5-F1
#
_entry.id   AF-A0A376KNR5-F1
#
_cell.length_a   1.000
_cell.length_b   1.000
_cell.length_c   1.000
_cell.angle_alpha   90.00
_cell.angle_beta   90.00
_cell.angle_gamma   90.00
#
_symmetry.space_group_name_H-M   'P 1'
#
loop_
_entity.id
_entity.type
_entity.pdbx_description
1 polymer ?
#
loop_
_entity_poly.entity_id
_entity_poly.type
_entity_poly.pdbx_seq_one_letter_code
_entity_poly.pdbx_strand_id
1 'polypeptide(L)' 'MDNMPIESRLYSDGLFSFSVNVNRATPSSTDQMLRTGRRTVSTSVRDNAEITIVGELPPQTAKRIAENIKFGAAQ' A
#
# COMPACT_ATOMS: atom_id res chain seq x y z
N MET A 1 -3.31 23.20 -3.28
CA MET A 1 -3.76 21.88 -2.80
C MET A 1 -3.64 20.97 -4.00
N ASP A 2 -2.44 20.42 -4.23
CA ASP A 2 -2.19 19.62 -5.43
C ASP A 2 -2.89 18.27 -5.27
N ASN A 3 -3.94 18.06 -6.07
CA ASN A 3 -4.66 16.80 -6.14
C ASN A 3 -3.81 15.80 -6.93
N MET A 4 -2.71 15.34 -6.33
CA MET A 4 -1.89 14.29 -6.93
C MET A 4 -2.75 13.04 -7.09
N PRO A 5 -2.81 12.44 -8.29
CA PRO A 5 -3.63 11.27 -8.52
C PRO A 5 -3.15 10.12 -7.63
N ILE A 6 -4.05 9.58 -6.83
CA ILE A 6 -3.84 8.37 -6.03
C ILE A 6 -4.37 7.20 -6.83
N GLU A 7 -3.53 6.21 -7.08
CA GLU A 7 -4.02 4.93 -7.59
C GLU A 7 -4.47 4.06 -6.42
N SER A 8 -5.77 3.75 -6.35
CA SER A 8 -6.33 2.89 -5.32
C SER A 8 -7.02 1.69 -5.95
N ARG A 9 -6.71 0.49 -5.43
CA ARG A 9 -7.32 -0.77 -5.86
C ARG A 9 -7.77 -1.58 -4.67
N LEU A 10 -8.98 -2.12 -4.74
CA LEU A 10 -9.54 -3.03 -3.74
C LEU A 10 -9.43 -4.47 -4.22
N TYR A 11 -8.94 -5.35 -3.36
CA TYR A 11 -8.80 -6.79 -3.60
C TYR A 11 -9.57 -7.59 -2.56
N SER A 12 -10.11 -8.73 -2.97
CA SER A 12 -10.70 -9.72 -2.07
C SER A 12 -10.58 -11.11 -2.66
N ASP A 13 -10.46 -12.11 -1.79
CA ASP A 13 -10.51 -13.53 -2.11
C ASP A 13 -11.81 -14.21 -1.64
N GLY A 14 -12.78 -13.42 -1.15
CA GLY A 14 -14.04 -13.89 -0.57
C GLY A 14 -14.00 -14.14 0.94
N LEU A 15 -12.82 -14.17 1.57
CA LEU A 15 -12.64 -14.32 3.03
C LEU A 15 -12.00 -13.08 3.65
N PHE A 16 -10.96 -12.55 3.00
CA PHE A 16 -10.28 -11.33 3.38
C PHE A 16 -10.40 -10.27 2.29
N SER A 17 -10.21 -9.03 2.70
CA SER A 17 -10.20 -7.90 1.80
C SER A 17 -9.14 -6.88 2.22
N PHE A 18 -8.54 -6.23 1.23
CA PHE A 18 -7.54 -5.20 1.44
C PHE A 18 -7.53 -4.22 0.29
N SER A 19 -7.22 -2.97 0.60
CA SER A 19 -6.92 -1.94 -0.40
C SER A 19 -5.42 -1.73 -0.52
N VAL A 20 -4.99 -1.36 -1.71
CA VAL A 20 -3.64 -0.90 -2.02
C VAL A 20 -3.79 0.52 -2.56
N ASN A 21 -3.15 1.47 -1.89
CA ASN A 21 -3.06 2.85 -2.34
C ASN A 21 -1.61 3.14 -2.73
N VAL A 22 -1.42 3.77 -3.88
CA VAL A 22 -0.10 4.12 -4.39
C VAL A 22 -0.08 5.62 -4.67
N ASN A 23 0.83 6.30 -4.00
CA ASN A 23 1.10 7.73 -4.14
C ASN A 23 2.54 7.97 -4.58
N ARG A 24 2.84 9.17 -5.08
CA ARG A 24 4.23 9.61 -5.20
C ARG A 24 4.81 9.83 -3.80
N ALA A 25 6.01 9.30 -3.56
CA ALA A 25 6.70 9.52 -2.30
C ALA A 25 7.07 11.00 -2.12
N THR A 26 7.03 11.46 -0.87
CA THR A 26 7.48 12.79 -0.45
C THR A 26 8.71 12.67 0.45
N PRO A 27 9.45 13.75 0.73
CA PRO A 27 10.55 13.71 1.69
C PRO A 27 10.15 13.27 3.10
N SER A 28 8.87 13.40 3.46
CA SER A 28 8.30 12.93 4.73
C SER A 28 7.77 11.49 4.69
N SER A 29 7.75 10.86 3.51
CA SER A 29 7.29 9.48 3.37
C SER A 29 8.28 8.54 4.04
N THR A 30 7.78 7.68 4.92
CA THR A 30 8.56 6.69 5.66
C THR A 30 7.83 5.37 5.70
N ASP A 31 8.61 4.28 5.79
CA ASP A 31 8.05 2.98 6.11
C ASP A 31 7.36 3.04 7.48
N GLN A 32 6.16 2.47 7.56
CA GLN A 32 5.38 2.42 8.79
C GLN A 32 4.53 1.15 8.80
N MET A 33 4.36 0.56 9.97
CA MET A 33 3.44 -0.55 10.15
C MET A 33 2.63 -0.35 11.43
N LEU A 34 1.31 -0.35 11.27
CA LEU A 34 0.35 -0.30 12.36
C LEU A 34 -0.55 -1.53 12.27
N ARG A 35 -0.82 -2.16 13.42
CA ARG A 35 -1.76 -3.26 13.50
C ARG A 35 -2.67 -3.06 14.71
N THR A 36 -3.98 -3.14 14.46
CA THR A 36 -5.00 -3.11 15.50
C THR A 36 -5.93 -4.31 15.31
N GLY A 37 -5.87 -5.26 16.24
CA GLY A 37 -6.54 -6.55 16.12
C GLY A 37 -6.20 -7.27 14.81
N ARG A 38 -7.22 -7.48 13.97
CA ARG A 38 -7.10 -8.15 12.66
C ARG A 38 -6.70 -7.22 11.52
N ARG A 39 -6.77 -5.90 11.71
CA ARG A 39 -6.50 -4.92 10.66
C ARG A 39 -5.04 -4.48 10.67
N THR A 40 -4.42 -4.53 9.51
CA THR A 40 -3.06 -4.07 9.26
C THR A 40 -3.11 -2.85 8.34
N VAL A 41 -2.33 -1.84 8.68
CA VAL A 41 -1.97 -0.70 7.83
C VAL A 41 -0.46 -0.76 7.66
N SER A 42 0.00 -0.98 6.43
CA SER A 42 1.42 -1.08 6.10
C SER A 42 1.75 -0.06 5.02
N THR A 43 2.64 0.87 5.33
CA THR A 43 3.22 1.81 4.38
C THR A 43 4.65 1.39 4.05
N SER A 44 4.98 1.35 2.76
CA SER A 44 6.32 1.09 2.25
C SER A 44 6.69 2.09 1.19
N VAL A 45 7.91 2.63 1.25
CA VAL A 45 8.43 3.60 0.28
C VAL A 45 9.43 2.91 -0.63
N ARG A 46 9.14 2.88 -1.94
CA ARG A 46 9.98 2.22 -2.94
C ARG A 46 9.83 2.88 -4.30
N ASP A 47 10.94 3.08 -5.01
CA ASP A 47 10.98 3.64 -6.37
C ASP A 47 10.24 4.98 -6.51
N ASN A 48 10.41 5.87 -5.52
CA ASN A 48 9.70 7.17 -5.44
C ASN A 48 8.16 7.04 -5.38
N ALA A 49 7.66 5.88 -4.96
CA ALA A 49 6.27 5.64 -4.64
C ALA A 49 6.10 5.30 -3.16
N GLU A 50 5.02 5.82 -2.58
CA GLU A 50 4.53 5.46 -1.25
C GLU A 50 3.35 4.50 -1.43
N ILE A 51 3.51 3.27 -0.95
CA ILE A 51 2.55 2.20 -1.08
C ILE A 51 1.91 1.97 0.28
N THR A 52 0.60 2.16 0.39
CA THR A 52 -0.15 1.91 1.62
C THR A 52 -1.15 0.78 1.42
N ILE A 53 -0.98 -0.30 2.19
CA ILE A 53 -1.86 -1.46 2.19
C ILE A 53 -2.70 -1.43 3.45
N VAL A 54 -4.01 -1.55 3.30
CA VAL A 54 -4.96 -1.52 4.42
C VAL A 54 -5.91 -2.69 4.30
N GLY A 55 -5.94 -3.57 5.30
CA GLY A 55 -6.89 -4.69 5.27
C GLY A 55 -6.72 -5.71 6.37
N GLU A 56 -7.50 -6.79 6.29
CA GLU A 56 -7.44 -7.92 7.21
C GLU A 56 -6.36 -8.92 6.79
N LEU A 57 -5.10 -8.50 6.88
CA LEU A 57 -3.96 -9.31 6.46
C LEU A 57 -2.95 -9.47 7.60
N PRO A 58 -2.30 -10.63 7.72
CA PRO A 58 -1.06 -10.73 8.48
C PRO A 58 -0.02 -9.70 7.99
N PRO A 59 0.77 -9.07 8.88
CA PRO A 59 1.82 -8.11 8.53
C PRO A 59 2.76 -8.56 7.40
N GLN A 60 3.18 -9.82 7.43
CA GLN A 60 4.08 -10.39 6.43
C GLN A 60 3.43 -10.45 5.03
N THR A 61 2.12 -10.71 4.95
CA THR A 61 1.38 -10.71 3.68
C THR A 61 1.31 -9.30 3.10
N ALA A 62 1.04 -8.28 3.93
CA ALA A 62 1.05 -6.88 3.48
C ALA A 62 2.42 -6.48 2.95
N LYS A 63 3.51 -6.80 3.67
CA LYS A 63 4.88 -6.55 3.19
C LYS A 63 5.16 -7.21 1.84
N ARG A 64 4.79 -8.49 1.69
CA ARG A 64 4.97 -9.24 0.44
C ARG A 64 4.19 -8.61 -0.72
N ILE A 65 2.98 -8.11 -0.49
CA ILE A 65 2.20 -7.41 -1.53
C ILE A 65 2.96 -6.14 -1.97
N ALA A 66 3.43 -5.31 -1.04
CA ALA A 66 4.17 -4.07 -1.37
C ALA A 66 5.45 -4.32 -2.19
N GLU A 67 6.21 -5.36 -1.84
CA GLU A 67 7.42 -5.79 -2.56
C GLU A 67 7.12 -6.27 -3.99
N ASN A 68 5.93 -6.82 -4.23
CA ASN A 68 5.58 -7.41 -5.52
C ASN A 68 4.82 -6.47 -6.46
N ILE A 69 4.49 -5.25 -6.03
CA ILE A 69 3.89 -4.24 -6.91
C ILE A 69 4.85 -3.94 -8.07
N LYS A 70 4.35 -4.06 -9.29
CA LYS A 70 5.06 -3.68 -10.51
C LYS A 70 4.47 -2.38 -11.01
N PHE A 71 5.32 -1.36 -11.14
CA PHE A 71 4.95 -0.12 -11.80
C PHE A 71 4.97 -0.38 -13.31
N GLY A 72 3.87 -0.07 -14.00
CA GLY A 72 3.88 -0.07 -15.46
C GLY A 72 4.88 0.95 -16.00
N ALA A 73 5.40 0.73 -17.21
CA ALA A 73 6.09 1.81 -17.92
C ALA A 73 5.11 3.00 -18.04
N ALA A 74 5.56 4.20 -17.70
CA ALA A 74 4.80 5.40 -17.98
C ALA A 74 4.51 5.42 -19.49
N GLN A 75 3.23 5.37 -19.85
CA GLN A 75 2.79 5.50 -21.23
C GLN A 75 2.91 6.95 -21.69
#